data_AF-A0A9P6PVS6-F1
#
_entry.id   AF-A0A9P6PVS6-F1
#
_cell.length_a   1.000
_cell.length_b   1.000
_cell.length_c   1.000
_cell.angle_alpha   90.00
_cell.angle_beta   90.00
_cell.angle_gamma   90.00
#
_symmetry.space_group_name_H-M   'P 1'
#
loop_
_entity.id
_entity.type
_entity.pdbx_description
1 polymer ?
#
loop_
_entity_poly.entity_id
_entity_poly.type
_entity_poly.pdbx_seq_one_letter_code
_entity_poly.pdbx_strand_id
1 'polypeptide(L)'
;MSHLIDPCLRATKIAHGIRRGIDNLSPLSGLVPELRILIQEQKNVLTSLKRTSFEKEEAAKHLALYAKTEGPDLSDTLSKLSILIQMTADLERTYANSLGESRGLFKEVRVAEDENYSIRKRKLDLEQKLSLDKSHLTSTSTLSLNKSGLGSDSGSGLELHPEIKMLRQETMNVQNDLEDLKRKKIKKATFQQLDALERMGKELIVIAHYGKEVMDQLDDTLTPAGTYAEDRYSKYDGTAKTAYSVKACLDTLKSWPAKEPTVQIAEMDLGDFPKDNKQAMDAMLQDLAMKSGSDWFDLQSPSASSTKS
;
A
#
# COMPACT_ATOMS: atom_id res chain seq x y z
N MET A 1 0.35 14.04 34.64
CA MET A 1 1.80 13.76 34.47
C MET A 1 2.00 13.06 33.13
N SER A 2 1.94 13.81 32.04
CA SER A 2 2.02 13.32 30.67
C SER A 2 3.27 13.89 30.00
N HIS A 3 4.43 13.36 30.37
CA HIS A 3 5.68 13.63 29.67
C HIS A 3 6.52 12.37 29.70
N LEU A 4 6.43 11.60 28.62
CA LEU A 4 7.48 10.74 28.06
C LEU A 4 6.87 10.05 26.83
N ILE A 5 6.59 10.85 25.81
CA ILE A 5 6.44 10.31 24.45
C ILE A 5 7.86 10.14 23.92
N ASP A 6 8.23 8.90 23.64
CA ASP A 6 9.55 8.46 23.23
C ASP A 6 10.21 9.37 22.17
N PRO A 7 11.49 9.76 22.34
CA PRO A 7 12.23 10.54 21.35
C PRO A 7 12.26 9.89 19.96
N CYS A 8 12.27 8.56 19.92
CA CYS A 8 12.25 7.76 18.69
C CYS A 8 10.95 7.96 17.88
N LEU A 9 9.81 8.09 18.55
CA LEU A 9 8.50 8.32 17.92
C LEU A 9 8.43 9.73 17.31
N ARG A 10 9.10 10.71 17.94
CA ARG A 10 9.18 12.09 17.45
C ARG A 10 10.08 12.17 16.20
N ALA A 11 11.19 11.45 16.19
CA ALA A 11 12.10 11.40 15.04
C ALA A 11 11.44 10.76 13.81
N THR A 12 10.65 9.68 13.97
CA THR A 12 9.89 9.08 12.86
C THR A 12 8.77 9.98 12.36
N LYS A 13 8.02 10.63 13.24
CA LYS A 13 6.99 11.62 12.85
C LYS A 13 7.58 12.82 12.12
N ILE A 14 8.75 13.30 12.53
CA ILE A 14 9.47 14.40 11.86
C ILE A 14 10.03 13.93 10.51
N ALA A 15 10.61 12.74 10.41
CA ALA A 15 11.14 12.20 9.16
C ALA A 15 10.03 11.93 8.11
N HIS A 16 8.90 11.35 8.52
CA HIS A 16 7.75 11.15 7.64
C HIS A 16 7.00 12.47 7.35
N GLY A 17 6.93 13.39 8.31
CA GLY A 17 6.26 14.69 8.17
C GLY A 17 7.01 15.68 7.27
N ILE A 18 8.34 15.74 7.35
CA ILE A 18 9.16 16.58 6.45
C ILE A 18 9.06 16.09 5.00
N ARG A 19 8.90 14.78 4.78
CA ARG A 19 8.73 14.22 3.44
C ARG A 19 7.41 14.62 2.77
N ARG A 20 6.35 14.85 3.55
CA ARG A 20 5.04 15.34 3.07
C ARG A 20 5.08 16.77 2.54
N GLY A 21 6.03 17.59 3.00
CA GLY A 21 6.10 19.02 2.64
C GLY A 21 6.71 19.32 1.26
N ILE A 22 7.34 18.34 0.61
CA ILE A 22 8.10 18.56 -0.64
C ILE A 22 7.25 18.29 -1.89
N ASP A 23 6.20 17.47 -1.78
CA ASP A 23 5.34 17.09 -2.93
C ASP A 23 4.24 18.13 -3.23
N ASN A 24 4.01 19.11 -2.34
CA ASN A 24 3.02 20.19 -2.52
C ASN A 24 3.47 21.34 -3.45
N LEU A 25 4.63 21.23 -4.09
CA LEU A 25 5.26 22.33 -4.84
C LEU A 25 5.11 22.26 -6.38
N SER A 26 4.13 21.50 -6.90
CA SER A 26 3.79 21.58 -8.33
C SER A 26 2.29 21.78 -8.57
N PRO A 27 1.81 23.04 -8.63
CA PRO A 27 0.46 23.36 -9.08
C PRO A 27 0.29 23.27 -10.61
N LEU A 28 1.30 22.76 -11.33
CA LEU A 28 1.42 22.84 -12.80
C LEU A 28 1.10 21.54 -13.54
N SER A 29 0.84 20.45 -12.82
CA SER A 29 0.39 19.19 -13.41
C SER A 29 -1.03 18.97 -12.90
N GLY A 30 -2.05 19.06 -13.77
CA GLY A 30 -3.45 18.75 -13.44
C GLY A 30 -3.70 17.25 -13.19
N LEU A 31 -2.75 16.58 -12.54
CA LEU A 31 -2.83 15.21 -12.05
C LEU A 31 -3.44 15.18 -10.66
N VAL A 32 -4.03 14.04 -10.31
CA VAL A 32 -4.47 13.69 -8.97
C VAL A 32 -3.23 13.58 -8.08
N PRO A 33 -2.88 14.60 -7.25
CA PRO A 33 -1.69 14.54 -6.38
C PRO A 33 -1.73 13.30 -5.45
N GLU A 34 -2.92 12.81 -5.14
CA GLU A 34 -3.19 11.71 -4.22
C GLU A 34 -2.58 10.39 -4.68
N LEU A 35 -2.61 10.05 -5.99
CA LEU A 35 -1.98 8.82 -6.48
C LEU A 35 -0.45 8.89 -6.37
N ARG A 36 0.12 10.07 -6.61
CA ARG A 36 1.57 10.30 -6.50
C ARG A 36 2.02 10.20 -5.04
N ILE A 37 1.25 10.78 -4.12
CA ILE A 37 1.42 10.66 -2.67
C ILE A 37 1.30 9.19 -2.25
N LEU A 38 0.28 8.46 -2.71
CA LEU A 38 0.10 7.03 -2.41
C LEU A 38 1.31 6.19 -2.84
N ILE A 39 1.80 6.37 -4.08
CA ILE A 39 2.98 5.67 -4.60
C ILE A 39 4.23 5.99 -3.76
N GLN A 40 4.32 7.21 -3.24
CA GLN A 40 5.42 7.65 -2.39
C GLN A 40 5.30 7.06 -0.98
N GLU A 41 4.11 6.99 -0.39
CA GLU A 41 3.89 6.33 0.90
C GLU A 41 4.11 4.82 0.81
N GLN A 42 3.68 4.16 -0.26
CA GLN A 42 4.01 2.75 -0.52
C GLN A 42 5.53 2.52 -0.59
N LYS A 43 6.29 3.48 -1.15
CA LYS A 43 7.77 3.43 -1.14
C LYS A 43 8.31 3.54 0.29
N ASN A 44 7.73 4.40 1.11
CA ASN A 44 8.14 4.57 2.51
C ASN A 44 7.93 3.27 3.28
N VAL A 45 6.75 2.66 3.16
CA VAL A 45 6.42 1.37 3.77
C VAL A 45 7.40 0.28 3.34
N LEU A 46 7.71 0.19 2.05
CA LEU A 46 8.72 -0.73 1.51
C LEU A 46 10.10 -0.56 2.14
N THR A 47 10.56 0.69 2.27
CA THR A 47 11.85 0.98 2.89
C THR A 47 11.85 0.58 4.36
N SER A 48 10.78 0.88 5.10
CA SER A 48 10.64 0.49 6.51
C SER A 48 10.63 -1.02 6.68
N LEU A 49 9.85 -1.76 5.89
CA LEU A 49 9.81 -3.24 5.96
C LEU A 49 11.18 -3.87 5.68
N LYS A 50 11.90 -3.39 4.65
CA LYS A 50 13.26 -3.88 4.37
C LYS A 50 14.21 -3.62 5.53
N ARG A 51 14.13 -2.44 6.13
CA ARG A 51 14.93 -2.10 7.31
C ARG A 51 14.58 -2.99 8.51
N THR A 52 13.29 -3.18 8.80
CA THR A 52 12.84 -4.06 9.89
C THR A 52 13.31 -5.50 9.67
N SER A 53 13.21 -6.03 8.45
CA SER A 53 13.72 -7.37 8.14
C SER A 53 15.22 -7.50 8.41
N PHE A 54 16.01 -6.48 8.04
CA PHE A 54 17.45 -6.46 8.30
C PHE A 54 17.76 -6.37 9.79
N GLU A 55 17.11 -5.47 10.53
CA GLU A 55 17.30 -5.31 11.98
C GLU A 55 16.92 -6.59 12.74
N LYS A 56 15.89 -7.33 12.29
CA LYS A 56 15.54 -8.64 12.85
C LYS A 56 16.58 -9.72 12.55
N GLU A 57 17.17 -9.71 11.36
CA GLU A 57 18.26 -10.63 11.00
C GLU A 57 19.48 -10.41 11.92
N GLU A 58 19.84 -9.15 12.18
CA GLU A 58 20.90 -8.82 13.12
C GLU A 58 20.54 -9.19 14.56
N ALA A 59 19.30 -8.94 14.99
CA ALA A 59 18.82 -9.38 16.31
C ALA A 59 18.90 -10.90 16.48
N ALA A 60 18.56 -11.68 15.44
CA ALA A 60 18.72 -13.13 15.44
C ALA A 60 20.19 -13.55 15.58
N LYS A 61 21.11 -12.90 14.85
CA LYS A 61 22.56 -13.16 14.96
C LYS A 61 23.06 -12.90 16.39
N HIS A 62 22.68 -11.77 16.98
CA HIS A 62 23.07 -11.44 18.35
C HIS A 62 22.46 -12.39 19.37
N LEU A 63 21.21 -12.83 19.18
CA LEU A 63 20.58 -13.84 20.04
C LEU A 63 21.35 -15.17 19.97
N ALA A 64 21.75 -15.61 18.78
CA ALA A 64 22.54 -16.82 18.60
C ALA A 64 23.95 -16.72 19.23
N LEU A 65 24.56 -15.54 19.24
CA LEU A 65 25.83 -15.30 19.92
C LEU A 65 25.67 -15.32 21.44
N TYR A 66 24.63 -14.66 21.95
CA TYR A 66 24.28 -14.67 23.37
C TYR A 66 23.96 -16.09 23.86
N ALA A 67 23.25 -16.90 23.07
CA ALA A 67 22.98 -18.30 23.38
C ALA A 67 24.27 -19.11 23.69
N LYS A 68 25.41 -18.78 23.08
CA LYS A 68 26.68 -19.49 23.30
C LYS A 68 27.34 -19.15 24.64
N THR A 69 26.93 -18.06 25.29
CA THR A 69 27.49 -17.66 26.59
C THR A 69 26.72 -18.25 27.77
N GLU A 70 25.58 -18.89 27.50
CA GLU A 70 24.66 -19.43 28.50
C GLU A 70 24.78 -20.95 28.66
N GLY A 71 24.06 -21.50 29.65
CA GLY A 71 23.94 -22.93 29.89
C GLY A 71 23.34 -23.72 28.71
N PRO A 72 23.46 -25.06 28.69
CA PRO A 72 23.07 -25.90 27.56
C PRO A 72 21.58 -25.79 27.17
N ASP A 73 20.69 -25.57 28.14
CA ASP A 73 19.26 -25.37 27.95
C ASP A 73 18.95 -24.05 27.23
N LEU A 74 19.43 -22.93 27.76
CA LEU A 74 19.32 -21.61 27.13
C LEU A 74 20.06 -21.57 25.80
N SER A 75 21.23 -22.20 25.71
CA SER A 75 22.02 -22.25 24.49
C SER A 75 21.26 -22.93 23.36
N ASP A 76 20.63 -24.07 23.63
CA ASP A 76 19.83 -24.78 22.63
C ASP A 76 18.56 -24.01 22.26
N THR A 77 17.74 -23.63 23.24
CA THR A 77 16.45 -22.95 23.02
C THR A 77 16.61 -21.60 22.29
N LEU A 78 17.55 -20.74 22.73
CA LEU A 78 17.80 -19.45 22.09
C LEU A 78 18.45 -19.60 20.71
N SER A 79 19.30 -20.62 20.50
CA SER A 79 19.83 -20.91 19.16
C SER A 79 18.72 -21.31 18.20
N LYS A 80 17.76 -22.14 18.62
CA LYS A 80 16.59 -22.50 17.79
C LYS A 80 15.66 -21.31 17.56
N LEU A 81 15.41 -20.49 18.58
CA LEU A 81 14.61 -19.28 18.46
C LEU A 81 15.24 -18.29 17.47
N SER A 82 16.57 -18.18 17.43
CA SER A 82 17.26 -17.33 16.46
C SER A 82 16.96 -17.72 15.01
N ILE A 83 16.90 -19.02 14.70
CA ILE A 83 16.52 -19.53 13.37
C ILE A 83 15.10 -19.07 13.01
N LEU A 84 14.15 -19.19 13.95
CA LEU A 84 12.76 -18.79 13.73
C LEU A 84 12.60 -17.26 13.54
N ILE A 85 13.39 -16.45 14.25
CA ILE A 85 13.44 -15.00 14.04
C ILE A 85 14.03 -14.65 12.67
N GLN A 86 15.09 -15.34 12.25
CA GLN A 86 15.67 -15.17 10.92
C GLN A 86 14.65 -15.52 9.82
N MET A 87 13.90 -16.61 9.98
CA MET A 87 12.83 -16.96 9.06
C MET A 87 11.75 -15.87 8.99
N THR A 88 11.37 -15.29 10.14
CA THR A 88 10.43 -14.16 10.19
C THR A 88 10.94 -12.98 9.35
N ALA A 89 12.24 -12.65 9.43
CA ALA A 89 12.85 -11.61 8.61
C ALA A 89 12.77 -11.91 7.11
N ASP A 90 13.00 -13.17 6.70
CA ASP A 90 12.91 -13.57 5.29
C ASP A 90 11.47 -13.51 4.75
N LEU A 91 10.47 -13.83 5.58
CA LEU A 91 9.07 -13.67 5.22
C LEU A 91 8.71 -12.20 4.97
N GLU A 92 9.15 -11.29 5.86
CA GLU A 92 8.94 -9.86 5.70
C GLU A 92 9.64 -9.30 4.45
N ARG A 93 10.83 -9.80 4.14
CA ARG A 93 11.55 -9.45 2.90
C ARG A 93 10.79 -9.90 1.66
N THR A 94 10.23 -11.10 1.67
CA THR A 94 9.39 -11.62 0.58
C THR A 94 8.11 -10.79 0.44
N TYR A 95 7.44 -10.46 1.54
CA TYR A 95 6.27 -9.57 1.54
C TYR A 95 6.60 -8.18 0.97
N ALA A 96 7.73 -7.59 1.39
CA ALA A 96 8.20 -6.33 0.85
C ALA A 96 8.47 -6.41 -0.67
N ASN A 97 8.96 -7.52 -1.19
CA ASN A 97 9.12 -7.68 -2.64
C ASN A 97 7.77 -7.67 -3.38
N SER A 98 6.75 -8.38 -2.86
CA SER A 98 5.40 -8.37 -3.44
C SER A 98 4.75 -6.97 -3.40
N LEU A 99 4.92 -6.22 -2.30
CA LEU A 99 4.49 -4.82 -2.24
C LEU A 99 5.20 -3.94 -3.29
N GLY A 100 6.46 -4.25 -3.60
CA GLY A 100 7.25 -3.56 -4.62
C GLY A 100 6.68 -3.74 -6.02
N GLU A 101 6.28 -4.96 -6.35
CA GLU A 101 5.62 -5.31 -7.62
C GLU A 101 4.24 -4.67 -7.72
N SER A 102 3.42 -4.76 -6.66
CA SER A 102 2.11 -4.12 -6.60
C SER A 102 2.20 -2.60 -6.78
N ARG A 103 3.18 -1.95 -6.14
CA ARG A 103 3.50 -0.52 -6.35
C ARG A 103 3.86 -0.21 -7.81
N GLY A 104 4.48 -1.15 -8.52
CA GLY A 104 4.74 -1.05 -9.96
C GLY A 104 3.46 -0.81 -10.76
N LEU A 105 2.38 -1.51 -10.43
CA LEU A 105 1.08 -1.36 -11.10
C LEU A 105 0.46 0.03 -10.87
N PHE A 106 0.58 0.59 -9.66
CA PHE A 106 0.14 1.96 -9.40
C PHE A 106 0.95 3.00 -10.20
N LYS A 107 2.26 2.77 -10.41
CA LYS A 107 3.07 3.64 -11.27
C LYS A 107 2.62 3.58 -12.73
N GLU A 108 2.25 2.41 -13.24
CA GLU A 108 1.72 2.28 -14.60
C GLU A 108 0.43 3.07 -14.77
N VAL A 109 -0.47 3.03 -13.77
CA VAL A 109 -1.68 3.88 -13.76
C VAL A 109 -1.30 5.36 -13.81
N ARG A 110 -0.35 5.80 -12.98
CA ARG A 110 0.09 7.20 -12.97
C ARG A 110 0.66 7.64 -14.33
N VAL A 111 1.46 6.80 -14.98
CA VAL A 111 2.00 7.09 -16.32
C VAL A 111 0.88 7.23 -17.35
N ALA A 112 -0.12 6.34 -17.31
CA ALA A 112 -1.29 6.45 -18.18
C ALA A 112 -2.12 7.73 -17.90
N GLU A 113 -2.21 8.17 -16.65
CA GLU A 113 -2.84 9.46 -16.30
C GLU A 113 -2.05 10.66 -16.83
N ASP A 114 -0.72 10.64 -16.70
CA ASP A 114 0.18 11.67 -17.26
C ASP A 114 0.01 11.78 -18.80
N GLU A 115 -0.05 10.65 -19.49
CA GLU A 115 -0.27 10.59 -20.95
C GLU A 115 -1.65 11.13 -21.34
N ASN A 116 -2.71 10.71 -20.64
CA ASN A 116 -4.08 11.17 -20.90
C ASN A 116 -4.24 12.68 -20.66
N TYR A 117 -3.58 13.23 -19.63
CA TYR A 117 -3.57 14.68 -19.38
C TYR A 117 -3.00 15.46 -20.57
N SER A 118 -1.91 14.97 -21.18
CA SER A 118 -1.31 15.62 -22.35
C SER A 118 -2.26 15.70 -23.54
N ILE A 119 -3.07 14.65 -23.76
CA ILE A 119 -4.06 14.58 -24.85
C ILE A 119 -5.23 15.53 -24.56
N ARG A 120 -5.74 15.57 -23.33
CA ARG A 120 -6.79 16.52 -22.93
C ARG A 120 -6.36 17.97 -23.12
N LYS A 121 -5.11 18.30 -22.76
CA LYS A 121 -4.56 19.64 -22.94
C LYS A 121 -4.53 20.03 -24.42
N ARG A 122 -4.05 19.14 -25.30
CA ARG A 122 -4.06 19.38 -26.76
C ARG A 122 -5.47 19.63 -27.31
N LYS A 123 -6.46 18.86 -26.85
CA LYS A 123 -7.87 19.09 -27.21
C LYS A 123 -8.34 20.48 -26.78
N LEU A 124 -8.08 20.87 -25.53
CA LEU A 124 -8.48 22.16 -24.99
C LEU A 124 -7.82 23.32 -25.75
N ASP A 125 -6.52 23.23 -26.03
CA ASP A 125 -5.77 24.24 -26.78
C ASP A 125 -6.32 24.42 -28.21
N LEU A 126 -6.71 23.32 -28.88
CA LEU A 126 -7.32 23.37 -30.20
C LEU A 126 -8.75 23.92 -30.18
N GLU A 127 -9.56 23.57 -29.18
CA GLU A 127 -10.90 24.13 -29.01
C GLU A 127 -10.84 25.65 -28.73
N GLN A 128 -9.86 26.11 -27.96
CA GLN A 128 -9.63 27.54 -27.71
C GLN A 128 -9.24 28.29 -28.99
N LYS A 129 -8.28 27.78 -29.78
CA LYS A 129 -7.90 28.38 -31.06
C LYS A 129 -9.11 28.57 -31.98
N LEU A 130 -9.96 27.54 -32.08
CA LEU A 130 -11.18 27.63 -32.89
C LEU A 130 -12.19 28.65 -32.36
N SER A 131 -12.30 28.80 -31.03
CA SER A 131 -13.16 29.84 -30.43
C SER A 131 -12.66 31.26 -30.75
N LEU A 132 -11.34 31.46 -30.73
CA LEU A 132 -10.71 32.73 -31.07
C LEU A 132 -10.87 33.06 -32.56
N ASP A 133 -10.65 32.09 -33.45
CA ASP A 133 -10.84 32.28 -34.89
C ASP A 133 -12.28 32.63 -35.23
N LYS A 134 -13.27 31.96 -34.62
CA LYS A 134 -14.69 32.33 -34.75
C LYS A 134 -14.97 33.75 -34.28
N SER A 135 -14.43 34.16 -33.13
CA SER A 135 -14.60 35.51 -32.60
C SER A 135 -13.94 36.59 -33.48
N HIS A 136 -12.78 36.28 -34.08
CA HIS A 136 -12.07 37.17 -34.99
C HIS A 136 -12.84 37.33 -36.30
N LEU A 137 -13.38 36.24 -36.86
CA LEU A 137 -14.25 36.24 -38.04
C LEU A 137 -15.54 37.05 -37.81
N THR A 138 -16.16 36.95 -36.63
CA THR A 138 -17.36 37.75 -36.32
C THR A 138 -17.03 39.22 -36.10
N SER A 139 -15.88 39.54 -35.48
CA SER A 139 -15.46 40.92 -35.21
C SER A 139 -15.00 41.64 -36.48
N THR A 140 -14.31 40.95 -37.39
CA THR A 140 -13.93 41.47 -38.70
C THR A 140 -15.13 41.59 -39.65
N SER A 141 -16.14 40.72 -39.53
CA SER A 141 -17.40 40.86 -40.26
C SER A 141 -18.24 42.06 -39.80
N THR A 142 -18.07 42.54 -38.57
CA THR A 142 -18.74 43.78 -38.08
C THR A 142 -17.94 45.06 -38.33
N LEU A 143 -16.65 44.96 -38.67
CA LEU A 143 -15.77 46.12 -38.91
C LEU A 143 -15.43 46.34 -40.40
N SER A 144 -15.80 45.43 -41.30
CA SER A 144 -15.57 45.59 -42.74
C SER A 144 -16.85 45.91 -43.50
N LEU A 145 -17.34 47.13 -43.28
CA LEU A 145 -18.18 47.84 -44.25
C LEU A 145 -17.32 48.94 -44.89
N ASN A 146 -16.21 48.56 -45.54
CA ASN A 146 -15.59 49.30 -46.64
C ASN A 146 -14.33 48.56 -47.14
N LYS A 147 -14.25 48.45 -48.46
CA LYS A 147 -13.07 48.12 -49.29
C LYS A 147 -12.93 46.66 -49.76
N SER A 148 -13.61 46.42 -50.88
CA SER A 148 -13.10 45.78 -52.10
C SER A 148 -11.64 45.27 -52.09
N GLY A 149 -11.45 43.99 -52.43
CA GLY A 149 -10.21 43.50 -53.04
C GLY A 149 -9.68 42.19 -52.47
N LEU A 150 -10.10 41.06 -53.07
CA LEU A 150 -9.29 39.87 -53.38
C LEU A 150 -8.23 39.42 -52.35
N GLY A 151 -8.57 38.39 -51.58
CA GLY A 151 -7.65 37.68 -50.68
C GLY A 151 -8.39 36.67 -49.82
N SER A 152 -8.97 35.67 -50.46
CA SER A 152 -9.59 34.51 -49.82
C SER A 152 -8.57 33.74 -48.98
N ASP A 153 -8.65 33.86 -47.66
CA ASP A 153 -8.04 32.91 -46.71
C ASP A 153 -9.05 32.47 -45.63
N SER A 154 -10.28 32.18 -46.08
CA SER A 154 -11.39 31.68 -45.24
C SER A 154 -11.42 30.14 -45.15
N GLY A 155 -10.34 29.45 -45.56
CA GLY A 155 -10.26 27.98 -45.61
C GLY A 155 -9.95 27.30 -44.27
N SER A 156 -9.29 28.01 -43.35
CA SER A 156 -8.80 27.42 -42.08
C SER A 156 -9.92 26.89 -41.18
N GLY A 157 -11.05 27.60 -41.08
CA GLY A 157 -12.15 27.23 -40.18
C GLY A 157 -12.92 25.96 -40.58
N LEU A 158 -12.93 25.60 -41.86
CA LEU A 158 -13.62 24.39 -42.37
C LEU A 158 -12.74 23.13 -42.24
N GLU A 159 -11.43 23.26 -42.40
CA GLU A 159 -10.46 22.15 -42.23
C GLU A 159 -10.25 21.76 -40.76
N LEU A 160 -10.34 22.72 -39.83
CA LEU A 160 -10.25 22.49 -38.38
C LEU A 160 -11.43 21.68 -37.81
N HIS A 161 -12.59 21.69 -38.48
CA HIS A 161 -13.81 21.05 -38.00
C HIS A 161 -13.79 19.50 -38.01
N PRO A 162 -13.35 18.82 -39.09
CA PRO A 162 -13.15 17.38 -39.09
C PRO A 162 -12.01 16.95 -38.15
N GLU A 163 -10.94 17.73 -38.05
CA GLU A 163 -9.81 17.46 -37.15
C GLU A 163 -10.25 17.43 -35.67
N ILE A 164 -11.06 18.41 -35.24
CA ILE A 164 -11.61 18.44 -33.87
C ILE A 164 -12.57 17.28 -33.62
N LYS A 165 -13.36 16.87 -34.62
CA LYS A 165 -14.25 15.71 -34.48
C LYS A 165 -13.44 14.43 -34.26
N MET A 166 -12.36 14.24 -35.01
CA MET A 166 -11.43 13.13 -34.82
C MET A 166 -10.78 13.18 -33.43
N LEU A 167 -10.25 14.33 -33.03
CA LEU A 167 -9.58 14.48 -31.73
C LEU A 167 -10.52 14.26 -30.54
N ARG A 168 -11.81 14.63 -30.67
CA ARG A 168 -12.84 14.33 -29.65
C ARG A 168 -13.07 12.83 -29.51
N GLN A 169 -13.15 12.11 -30.62
CA GLN A 169 -13.30 10.66 -30.62
C GLN A 169 -12.06 9.98 -30.02
N GLU A 170 -10.86 10.41 -30.42
CA GLU A 170 -9.59 9.93 -29.86
C GLU A 170 -9.52 10.17 -28.35
N THR A 171 -9.85 11.38 -27.90
CA THR A 171 -9.89 11.71 -26.46
C THR A 171 -10.88 10.82 -25.71
N MET A 172 -12.06 10.55 -26.28
CA MET A 172 -13.07 9.68 -25.67
C MET A 172 -12.54 8.25 -25.53
N ASN A 173 -11.93 7.70 -26.59
CA ASN A 173 -11.38 6.35 -26.57
C ASN A 173 -10.26 6.24 -25.51
N VAL A 174 -9.31 7.19 -25.51
CA VAL A 174 -8.19 7.20 -24.56
C VAL A 174 -8.66 7.40 -23.11
N GLN A 175 -9.77 8.11 -22.88
CA GLN A 175 -10.39 8.20 -21.55
C GLN A 175 -11.01 6.88 -21.11
N ASN A 176 -11.74 6.19 -21.99
CA ASN A 176 -12.32 4.88 -21.70
C ASN A 176 -11.21 3.85 -21.39
N ASP A 177 -10.15 3.83 -22.21
CA ASP A 177 -9.00 2.95 -22.03
C ASP A 177 -8.28 3.20 -20.70
N LEU A 178 -8.13 4.48 -20.30
CA LEU A 178 -7.56 4.86 -19.00
C LEU A 178 -8.42 4.31 -17.84
N GLU A 179 -9.73 4.46 -17.93
CA GLU A 179 -10.66 4.02 -16.88
C GLU A 179 -10.67 2.48 -16.75
N ASP A 180 -10.61 1.75 -17.86
CA ASP A 180 -10.47 0.30 -17.85
C ASP A 180 -9.11 -0.16 -17.30
N LEU A 181 -8.03 0.52 -17.68
CA LEU A 181 -6.70 0.26 -17.17
C LEU A 181 -6.62 0.47 -15.66
N LYS A 182 -7.18 1.57 -15.15
CA LYS A 182 -7.28 1.87 -13.71
C LYS A 182 -7.96 0.72 -12.96
N ARG A 183 -9.18 0.34 -13.38
CA ARG A 183 -9.94 -0.76 -12.75
C ARG A 183 -9.13 -2.05 -12.73
N LYS A 184 -8.52 -2.42 -13.86
CA LYS A 184 -7.73 -3.65 -14.00
C LYS A 184 -6.49 -3.64 -13.11
N LYS A 185 -5.71 -2.56 -13.15
CA LYS A 185 -4.42 -2.47 -12.46
C LYS A 185 -4.59 -2.29 -10.96
N ILE A 186 -5.52 -1.43 -10.52
CA ILE A 186 -5.79 -1.23 -9.09
C ILE A 186 -6.33 -2.53 -8.47
N LYS A 187 -7.31 -3.18 -9.11
CA LYS A 187 -7.81 -4.48 -8.64
C LYS A 187 -6.67 -5.48 -8.50
N LYS A 188 -5.88 -5.71 -9.55
CA LYS A 188 -4.74 -6.62 -9.51
C LYS A 188 -3.73 -6.26 -8.41
N ALA A 189 -3.39 -4.98 -8.28
CA ALA A 189 -2.43 -4.49 -7.30
C ALA A 189 -2.90 -4.74 -5.88
N THR A 190 -4.16 -4.47 -5.58
CA THR A 190 -4.75 -4.67 -4.26
C THR A 190 -4.89 -6.15 -3.92
N PHE A 191 -5.36 -6.99 -4.85
CA PHE A 191 -5.37 -8.45 -4.65
C PHE A 191 -3.98 -8.97 -4.31
N GLN A 192 -2.96 -8.59 -5.09
CA GLN A 192 -1.58 -8.99 -4.81
C GLN A 192 -1.07 -8.55 -3.42
N GLN A 193 -1.48 -7.37 -2.93
CA GLN A 193 -1.13 -6.91 -1.57
C GLN A 193 -1.81 -7.76 -0.50
N LEU A 194 -3.09 -8.04 -0.67
CA LEU A 194 -3.89 -8.82 0.27
C LEU A 194 -3.43 -10.27 0.32
N ASP A 195 -3.24 -10.92 -0.83
CA ASP A 195 -2.77 -12.30 -0.93
C ASP A 195 -1.38 -12.45 -0.27
N ALA A 196 -0.48 -11.48 -0.48
CA ALA A 196 0.85 -11.48 0.12
C ALA A 196 0.82 -11.24 1.63
N LEU A 197 -0.08 -10.36 2.10
CA LEU A 197 -0.29 -10.09 3.52
C LEU A 197 -0.86 -11.32 4.23
N GLU A 198 -1.86 -11.94 3.62
CA GLU A 198 -2.50 -13.16 4.13
C GLU A 198 -1.50 -14.31 4.22
N ARG A 199 -0.71 -14.54 3.16
CA ARG A 199 0.36 -15.55 3.16
C ARG A 199 1.35 -15.30 4.30
N MET A 200 1.86 -14.08 4.44
CA MET A 200 2.80 -13.73 5.51
C MET A 200 2.16 -13.94 6.89
N GLY A 201 0.93 -13.47 7.10
CA GLY A 201 0.22 -13.61 8.38
C GLY A 201 0.06 -15.07 8.80
N LYS A 202 -0.32 -15.95 7.87
CA LYS A 202 -0.45 -17.39 8.12
C LYS A 202 0.89 -18.04 8.47
N GLU A 203 1.95 -17.73 7.73
CA GLU A 203 3.28 -18.26 8.01
C GLU A 203 3.84 -17.77 9.35
N LEU A 204 3.55 -16.53 9.74
CA LEU A 204 3.91 -15.99 11.05
C LEU A 204 3.21 -16.73 12.20
N ILE A 205 1.96 -17.14 12.03
CA ILE A 205 1.24 -17.95 13.04
C ILE A 205 1.96 -19.28 13.27
N VAL A 206 2.39 -19.94 12.19
CA VAL A 206 3.14 -21.21 12.27
C VAL A 206 4.46 -21.00 13.02
N ILE A 207 5.24 -19.99 12.63
CA ILE A 207 6.51 -19.69 13.29
C ILE A 207 6.30 -19.37 14.78
N ALA A 208 5.29 -18.57 15.11
CA ALA A 208 4.99 -18.21 16.49
C ALA A 208 4.56 -19.41 17.34
N HIS A 209 3.81 -20.36 16.76
CA HIS A 209 3.42 -21.58 17.44
C HIS A 209 4.63 -22.45 17.81
N TYR A 210 5.47 -22.80 16.84
CA TYR A 210 6.67 -23.61 17.10
C TYR A 210 7.72 -22.86 17.93
N GLY A 211 7.77 -21.52 17.83
CA GLY A 211 8.60 -20.70 18.71
C GLY A 211 8.22 -20.83 20.19
N LYS A 212 6.92 -20.94 20.49
CA LYS A 212 6.47 -21.22 21.86
C LYS A 212 6.83 -22.63 22.29
N GLU A 213 6.65 -23.65 21.44
CA GLU A 213 7.04 -25.02 21.77
C GLU A 213 8.54 -25.18 22.09
N VAL A 214 9.39 -24.42 21.38
CA VAL A 214 10.83 -24.35 21.68
C VAL A 214 11.05 -23.75 23.07
N MET A 215 10.38 -22.65 23.39
CA MET A 215 10.52 -21.99 24.69
C MET A 215 9.90 -22.79 25.85
N ASP A 216 8.89 -23.61 25.59
CA ASP A 216 8.29 -24.51 26.59
C ASP A 216 9.27 -25.59 27.08
N GLN A 217 10.42 -25.79 26.40
CA GLN A 217 11.48 -26.68 26.88
C GLN A 217 12.37 -26.04 27.96
N LEU A 218 12.23 -24.73 28.20
CA LEU A 218 12.98 -24.01 29.20
C LEU A 218 12.24 -24.08 30.54
N ASP A 219 12.89 -24.61 31.57
CA ASP A 219 12.37 -24.67 32.94
C ASP A 219 12.51 -23.29 33.62
N ASP A 220 11.37 -22.64 33.91
CA ASP A 220 11.30 -21.33 34.54
C ASP A 220 11.15 -21.39 36.06
N THR A 221 11.19 -22.58 36.67
CA THR A 221 11.07 -22.73 38.11
C THR A 221 12.23 -22.05 38.84
N LEU A 222 11.96 -21.38 39.97
CA LEU A 222 13.00 -20.65 40.72
C LEU A 222 14.04 -21.60 41.32
N THR A 223 15.32 -21.21 41.30
CA THR A 223 16.40 -22.00 41.90
C THR A 223 16.29 -21.96 43.43
N PRO A 224 16.13 -23.11 44.10
CA PRO A 224 16.05 -23.15 45.56
C PRO A 224 17.31 -22.59 46.22
N ALA A 225 17.13 -21.93 47.37
CA ALA A 225 18.24 -21.42 48.16
C ALA A 225 19.19 -22.56 48.57
N GLY A 226 20.49 -22.35 48.38
CA GLY A 226 21.53 -23.35 48.69
C GLY A 226 21.83 -24.34 47.58
N THR A 227 21.21 -24.22 46.39
CA THR A 227 21.55 -24.99 45.18
C THR A 227 22.11 -24.08 44.08
N TYR A 228 22.88 -24.65 43.15
CA TYR A 228 23.42 -23.95 42.00
C TYR A 228 22.45 -24.04 40.83
N ALA A 229 22.35 -22.99 39.99
CA ALA A 229 21.47 -23.01 38.82
C ALA A 229 21.94 -24.07 37.80
N GLU A 230 23.25 -24.28 37.73
CA GLU A 230 23.91 -25.24 36.86
C GLU A 230 23.51 -26.69 37.14
N ASP A 231 23.00 -27.00 38.34
CA ASP A 231 22.50 -28.34 38.67
C ASP A 231 21.33 -28.76 37.75
N ARG A 232 20.61 -27.79 37.16
CA ARG A 232 19.54 -28.01 36.17
C ARG A 232 20.05 -28.52 34.84
N TYR A 233 21.26 -28.16 34.45
CA TYR A 233 21.82 -28.50 33.14
C TYR A 233 21.89 -30.00 32.92
N SER A 234 22.13 -30.77 33.98
CA SER A 234 22.15 -32.24 33.96
C SER A 234 20.79 -32.88 33.65
N LYS A 235 19.69 -32.13 33.85
CA LYS A 235 18.31 -32.58 33.63
C LYS A 235 17.76 -32.17 32.27
N TYR A 236 18.49 -31.34 31.53
CA TYR A 236 18.04 -30.85 30.23
C TYR A 236 18.06 -31.97 29.18
N ASP A 237 16.87 -32.35 28.70
CA ASP A 237 16.65 -33.33 27.62
C ASP A 237 15.78 -32.72 26.49
N GLY A 238 15.80 -31.39 26.36
CA GLY A 238 14.99 -30.66 25.38
C GLY A 238 15.53 -30.71 23.94
N THR A 239 16.80 -31.04 23.75
CA THR A 239 17.52 -30.91 22.47
C THR A 239 16.83 -31.58 21.29
N ALA A 240 16.31 -32.79 21.48
CA ALA A 240 15.60 -33.50 20.42
C ALA A 240 14.24 -32.85 20.08
N LYS A 241 13.53 -32.34 21.10
CA LYS A 241 12.23 -31.69 20.96
C LYS A 241 12.37 -30.34 20.28
N THR A 242 13.30 -29.49 20.71
CA THR A 242 13.53 -28.17 20.09
C THR A 242 13.95 -28.31 18.63
N ALA A 243 14.81 -29.29 18.31
CA ALA A 243 15.19 -29.59 16.93
C ALA A 243 14.00 -30.10 16.10
N TYR A 244 13.14 -30.94 16.69
CA TYR A 244 11.92 -31.42 16.05
C TYR A 244 10.94 -30.27 15.79
N SER A 245 10.71 -29.36 16.74
CA SER A 245 9.82 -28.20 16.55
C SER A 245 10.30 -27.29 15.42
N VAL A 246 11.61 -27.02 15.31
CA VAL A 246 12.15 -26.26 14.17
C VAL A 246 11.97 -27.01 12.85
N LYS A 247 12.23 -28.32 12.82
CA LYS A 247 12.00 -29.14 11.62
C LYS A 247 10.52 -29.13 11.22
N ALA A 248 9.63 -29.35 12.18
CA ALA A 248 8.18 -29.35 11.97
C ALA A 248 7.68 -28.00 11.46
N CYS A 249 8.23 -26.89 11.98
CA CYS A 249 7.99 -25.55 11.43
C CYS A 249 8.38 -25.46 9.96
N LEU A 250 9.60 -25.86 9.60
CA LEU A 250 10.10 -25.82 8.22
C LEU A 250 9.27 -26.71 7.27
N ASP A 251 8.90 -27.91 7.71
CA ASP A 251 8.10 -28.84 6.91
C ASP A 251 6.65 -28.34 6.76
N THR A 252 6.10 -27.72 7.79
CA THR A 252 4.77 -27.07 7.74
C THR A 252 4.79 -25.91 6.74
N LEU A 253 5.79 -25.04 6.79
CA LEU A 253 5.91 -23.90 5.86
C LEU A 253 6.10 -24.34 4.40
N LYS A 254 6.78 -25.47 4.14
CA LYS A 254 6.91 -26.02 2.77
C LYS A 254 5.61 -26.58 2.21
N SER A 255 4.76 -27.15 3.07
CA SER A 255 3.52 -27.84 2.68
C SER A 255 2.28 -26.95 2.78
N TRP A 256 2.43 -25.72 3.28
CA TRP A 256 1.36 -24.73 3.33
C TRP A 256 1.19 -24.04 1.95
N PRO A 257 -0.04 -23.93 1.40
CA PRO A 257 -1.34 -24.05 2.05
C PRO A 257 -2.16 -25.24 1.53
N ALA A 258 -1.83 -26.48 1.92
CA ALA A 258 -2.69 -27.63 1.59
C ALA A 258 -3.87 -27.84 2.55
N LYS A 259 -3.84 -27.23 3.76
CA LYS A 259 -4.85 -27.38 4.83
C LYS A 259 -5.22 -26.03 5.43
N GLU A 260 -5.66 -25.12 4.58
CA GLU A 260 -6.10 -23.79 4.98
C GLU A 260 -7.36 -23.88 5.88
N PRO A 261 -7.40 -23.23 7.06
CA PRO A 261 -8.69 -22.94 7.69
C PRO A 261 -9.41 -21.98 6.76
N THR A 262 -10.48 -22.44 6.13
CA THR A 262 -11.42 -21.55 5.44
C THR A 262 -11.82 -20.48 6.44
N VAL A 263 -11.43 -19.23 6.19
CA VAL A 263 -12.06 -18.11 6.90
C VAL A 263 -13.53 -18.22 6.54
N GLN A 264 -14.34 -18.70 7.48
CA GLN A 264 -15.77 -18.60 7.37
C GLN A 264 -16.07 -17.10 7.45
N ILE A 265 -16.01 -16.43 6.30
CA ILE A 265 -16.79 -15.24 6.10
C ILE A 265 -18.20 -15.77 6.30
N ALA A 266 -18.81 -15.48 7.46
CA ALA A 266 -20.24 -15.70 7.62
C ALA A 266 -20.84 -15.10 6.36
N GLU A 267 -21.46 -15.95 5.54
CA GLU A 267 -22.10 -15.50 4.31
C GLU A 267 -22.98 -14.36 4.77
N MET A 268 -22.62 -13.14 4.37
CA MET A 268 -23.27 -11.96 4.89
C MET A 268 -24.66 -12.07 4.26
N ASP A 269 -25.62 -12.63 5.01
CA ASP A 269 -26.98 -12.83 4.53
C ASP A 269 -27.44 -11.44 4.14
N LEU A 270 -27.46 -11.23 2.83
CA LEU A 270 -27.77 -9.93 2.31
C LEU A 270 -29.21 -9.57 2.71
N GLY A 271 -30.07 -10.55 3.04
CA GLY A 271 -31.48 -10.31 3.34
C GLY A 271 -32.12 -9.35 2.33
N ASP A 272 -33.23 -8.73 2.70
CA ASP A 272 -33.64 -7.47 2.08
C ASP A 272 -32.66 -6.37 2.51
N PHE A 273 -31.44 -6.34 1.95
CA PHE A 273 -30.54 -5.19 2.11
C PHE A 273 -31.34 -3.95 1.66
N PRO A 274 -31.70 -3.02 2.57
CA PRO A 274 -32.56 -1.91 2.22
C PRO A 274 -31.79 -1.02 1.24
N LYS A 275 -32.18 -1.03 -0.03
CA LYS A 275 -31.48 -0.35 -1.13
C LYS A 275 -31.32 1.16 -0.91
N ASP A 276 -32.06 1.74 0.05
CA ASP A 276 -32.30 3.18 0.14
C ASP A 276 -31.83 3.87 1.42
N ASN A 277 -30.98 3.26 2.25
CA ASN A 277 -30.52 3.93 3.47
C ASN A 277 -28.99 4.07 3.56
N LYS A 278 -28.40 4.70 2.54
CA LYS A 278 -27.00 5.20 2.58
C LYS A 278 -26.71 5.94 3.89
N GLN A 279 -27.65 6.72 4.40
CA GLN A 279 -27.53 7.43 5.68
C GLN A 279 -27.39 6.50 6.89
N ALA A 280 -28.09 5.36 6.92
CA ALA A 280 -27.96 4.40 8.00
C ALA A 280 -26.61 3.67 7.96
N MET A 281 -26.12 3.37 6.75
CA MET A 281 -24.78 2.79 6.55
C MET A 281 -23.69 3.77 6.93
N ASP A 282 -23.80 5.04 6.51
CA ASP A 282 -22.87 6.10 6.86
C ASP A 282 -22.87 6.32 8.39
N ALA A 283 -24.05 6.33 9.03
CA ALA A 283 -24.15 6.45 10.50
C ALA A 283 -23.53 5.24 11.24
N MET A 284 -23.71 4.02 10.74
CA MET A 284 -23.08 2.83 11.29
C MET A 284 -21.55 2.88 11.16
N LEU A 285 -21.04 3.26 9.98
CA LEU A 285 -19.60 3.40 9.73
C LEU A 285 -18.99 4.53 10.57
N GLN A 286 -19.71 5.63 10.75
CA GLN A 286 -19.30 6.74 11.61
C GLN A 286 -19.24 6.33 13.09
N ASP A 287 -20.22 5.57 13.58
CA ASP A 287 -20.21 5.02 14.93
C ASP A 287 -19.03 4.04 15.14
N LEU A 288 -18.73 3.20 14.16
CA LEU A 288 -17.56 2.31 14.19
C LEU A 288 -16.24 3.10 14.23
N ALA A 289 -16.13 4.18 13.46
CA ALA A 289 -14.96 5.05 13.46
C ALA A 289 -14.79 5.79 14.80
N MET A 290 -15.88 6.30 15.38
CA MET A 290 -15.86 6.90 16.71
C MET A 290 -15.45 5.90 17.79
N LYS A 291 -15.98 4.67 17.74
CA LYS A 291 -15.62 3.60 18.67
C LYS A 291 -14.17 3.15 18.54
N SER A 292 -13.63 3.12 17.32
CA SER A 292 -12.22 2.79 17.10
C SER A 292 -11.28 3.97 17.34
N GLY A 293 -11.81 5.18 17.59
CA GLY A 293 -11.03 6.40 17.77
C GLY A 293 -10.24 6.80 16.52
N SER A 294 -10.69 6.38 15.33
CA SER A 294 -9.96 6.55 14.07
C SER A 294 -10.70 7.46 13.11
N ASP A 295 -9.93 8.21 12.32
CA ASP A 295 -10.35 9.19 11.32
C ASP A 295 -10.63 8.59 9.94
N TRP A 296 -10.61 7.25 9.79
CA TRP A 296 -10.77 6.60 8.48
C TRP A 296 -12.10 6.91 7.79
N PHE A 297 -13.15 7.23 8.55
CA PHE A 297 -14.47 7.55 8.00
C PHE A 297 -14.48 8.90 7.27
N ASP A 298 -13.75 9.90 7.80
CA ASP A 298 -13.68 11.22 7.19
C ASP A 298 -12.95 11.19 5.84
N LEU A 299 -12.05 10.21 5.65
CA LEU A 299 -11.32 9.99 4.39
C LEU A 299 -12.20 9.43 3.26
N GLN A 300 -13.40 8.93 3.56
CA GLN A 300 -14.31 8.30 2.59
C GLN A 300 -15.29 9.30 1.97
N SER A 301 -15.43 10.50 2.55
CA SER A 301 -16.29 11.53 1.99
C SER A 301 -15.74 11.97 0.63
N PRO A 302 -16.54 11.92 -0.46
CA PRO A 302 -16.08 12.41 -1.75
C PRO A 302 -15.64 13.87 -1.58
N SER A 303 -14.44 14.21 -2.07
CA SER A 303 -14.05 15.61 -2.17
C SER A 303 -15.13 16.31 -2.98
N ALA A 304 -15.65 17.43 -2.46
CA ALA A 304 -16.70 18.18 -3.14
C ALA A 304 -16.20 18.50 -4.54
N SER A 305 -16.67 17.75 -5.54
CA SER A 305 -16.37 18.02 -6.93
C SER A 305 -16.88 19.42 -7.18
N SER A 306 -15.98 20.31 -7.63
CA SER A 306 -16.31 21.63 -8.13
C SER A 306 -17.20 21.50 -9.38
N THR A 307 -18.46 21.11 -9.19
CA THR A 307 -19.56 21.53 -10.05
C THR A 307 -19.83 23.00 -9.71
N LYS A 308 -19.04 23.88 -10.30
CA LYS A 308 -19.48 25.24 -10.58
C LYS A 308 -19.68 25.34 -12.08
N SER A 309 -20.93 25.69 -12.41
CA SER A 309 -21.47 26.02 -13.73
C SER A 309 -20.59 26.94 -14.56
#